data_AF-F9PEB7-F1
#
_entry.id   AF-F9PEB7-F1
#
_cell.length_a   1.000
_cell.length_b   1.000
_cell.length_c   1.000
_cell.angle_alpha   90.00
_cell.angle_beta   90.00
_cell.angle_gamma   90.00
#
_symmetry.space_group_name_H-M   'P 1'
#
loop_
_entity.id
_entity.type
_entity.pdbx_description
1 polymer ?
#
loop_
_entity_poly.entity_id
_entity_poly.type
_entity_poly.pdbx_seq_one_letter_code
_entity_poly.pdbx_strand_id
1 'polypeptide(L)' 'MEICHQILEKIKAYNTIIIHRHMKPDPDALGSQLGLKALLEHHFPEKR' A
#
# COMPACT_ATOMS: atom_id res chain seq x y z
N MET A 1 -3.14 -1.09 21.01
CA MET A 1 -3.09 -1.76 19.68
C MET A 1 -2.17 -0.95 18.80
N GLU A 2 -1.21 -1.61 18.17
CA GLU A 2 -0.22 -0.98 17.30
C GLU A 2 -0.86 -0.55 15.97
N ILE A 3 -0.55 0.65 15.49
CA ILE A 3 -1.16 1.26 14.29
C ILE A 3 -0.96 0.36 13.05
N CYS A 4 0.20 -0.28 12.92
CA CYS A 4 0.51 -1.19 11.82
C CYS A 4 -0.50 -2.34 11.71
N HIS A 5 -0.92 -2.91 12.84
CA HIS A 5 -1.93 -3.97 12.86
C HIS A 5 -3.28 -3.47 12.34
N GLN A 6 -3.68 -2.25 12.72
CA GLN A 6 -4.95 -1.67 12.24
C GLN A 6 -4.94 -1.40 10.73
N ILE A 7 -3.80 -0.93 10.20
CA ILE A 7 -3.61 -0.73 8.75
C ILE A 7 -3.70 -2.07 8.00
N LEU A 8 -3.03 -3.11 8.51
CA LEU A 8 -3.06 -4.44 7.90
C LEU A 8 -4.48 -5.03 7.86
N GLU A 9 -5.25 -4.87 8.92
CA GLU A 9 -6.64 -5.34 8.94
C GLU A 9 -7.51 -4.59 7.92
N LYS A 10 -7.28 -3.29 7.72
CA LYS A 10 -7.96 -2.54 6.65
C LYS A 10 -7.54 -3.03 5.26
N ILE A 11 -6.26 -3.29 5.03
CA ILE A 11 -5.75 -3.83 3.75
C ILE A 11 -6.43 -5.18 3.43
N LYS A 12 -6.60 -6.07 4.41
CA LYS A 12 -7.28 -7.36 4.21
C LYS A 12 -8.76 -7.17 3.85
N ALA A 13 -9.43 -6.21 4.46
CA ALA A 13 -10.87 -5.98 4.34
C ALA A 13 -11.33 -5.45 2.97
N TYR A 14 -10.45 -4.82 2.19
CA TYR A 14 -10.80 -4.26 0.87
C TYR A 14 -10.13 -5.02 -0.27
N ASN A 15 -10.83 -5.14 -1.40
CA ASN A 15 -10.30 -5.80 -2.60
C ASN A 15 -9.58 -4.83 -3.55
N THR A 16 -9.85 -3.54 -3.44
CA THR A 16 -9.19 -2.51 -4.25
C THR A 16 -8.51 -1.49 -3.35
N ILE A 17 -7.23 -1.24 -3.55
CA ILE A 17 -6.41 -0.34 -2.75
C ILE A 17 -5.70 0.65 -3.67
N ILE A 18 -5.96 1.93 -3.48
CA ILE A 18 -5.35 3.01 -4.27
C ILE A 18 -4.33 3.73 -3.38
N ILE A 19 -3.06 3.75 -3.81
CA ILE A 19 -1.97 4.38 -3.08
C ILE A 19 -1.63 5.70 -3.76
N HIS A 20 -1.78 6.81 -3.04
CA HIS A 20 -1.43 8.15 -3.51
C HIS A 20 -0.07 8.60 -2.98
N ARG A 21 0.43 9.68 -3.58
CA ARG A 21 1.63 10.41 -3.16
C ARG A 21 1.43 11.90 -3.45
N HIS A 22 2.34 12.74 -2.97
CA HIS A 22 2.30 14.18 -3.22
C HIS A 22 2.71 14.56 -4.65
N MET A 23 2.39 15.80 -5.04
CA MET A 23 2.88 16.41 -6.29
C MET A 23 4.38 16.67 -6.21
N LYS A 24 5.06 16.69 -7.38
CA LYS A 24 6.54 16.82 -7.48
C LYS A 24 7.24 15.81 -6.58
N PRO A 25 7.06 14.52 -6.87
CA PRO A 25 7.55 13.44 -6.03
C PRO A 25 9.07 13.38 -6.06
N ASP A 26 9.66 13.07 -4.92
CA ASP A 26 11.06 12.68 -4.81
C ASP A 26 11.20 11.15 -5.01
N PRO A 27 12.45 10.62 -5.05
CA PRO A 27 12.67 9.19 -5.18
C PRO A 27 12.06 8.35 -4.06
N ASP A 28 11.93 8.89 -2.84
CA ASP A 28 11.34 8.18 -1.71
C ASP A 28 9.81 8.04 -1.85
N ALA A 29 9.11 9.10 -2.27
CA ALA A 29 7.68 9.03 -2.54
C ALA A 29 7.34 8.05 -3.67
N LEU A 30 8.23 7.93 -4.67
CA LEU A 30 8.16 6.88 -5.68
C LEU A 30 8.40 5.49 -5.09
N GLY A 31 9.49 5.34 -4.33
CA GLY A 31 9.90 4.08 -3.73
C GLY A 31 8.87 3.53 -2.74
N SER A 32 8.37 4.35 -1.85
CA SER A 32 7.34 3.99 -0.87
C SER A 32 6.01 3.63 -1.54
N GLN A 33 5.59 4.36 -2.59
CA GLN A 33 4.37 4.04 -3.32
C GLN A 33 4.48 2.71 -4.08
N LEU A 34 5.52 2.56 -4.89
CA LEU A 34 5.72 1.37 -5.72
C LEU A 34 6.11 0.14 -4.89
N GLY A 35 6.88 0.33 -3.83
CA GLY A 35 7.29 -0.71 -2.91
C GLY A 35 6.09 -1.30 -2.17
N LEU A 36 5.21 -0.46 -1.61
CA LEU A 36 4.00 -0.94 -0.96
C LEU A 36 3.07 -1.62 -1.98
N LYS A 37 2.90 -1.05 -3.18
CA LYS A 37 2.10 -1.67 -4.25
C LYS A 37 2.61 -3.08 -4.57
N ALA A 38 3.90 -3.22 -4.85
CA ALA A 38 4.51 -4.50 -5.21
C ALA A 38 4.38 -5.53 -4.08
N LEU A 39 4.52 -5.11 -2.83
CA LEU A 39 4.32 -5.96 -1.67
C LEU A 39 2.87 -6.45 -1.58
N LEU A 40 1.90 -5.57 -1.80
CA LEU A 40 0.48 -5.94 -1.79
C LEU A 40 0.11 -6.89 -2.94
N GLU A 41 0.61 -6.65 -4.16
CA GLU A 41 0.40 -7.53 -5.31
C GLU A 41 1.02 -8.93 -5.07
N HIS A 42 2.17 -8.99 -4.40
CA HIS A 42 2.83 -10.26 -4.07
C HIS A 42 2.06 -11.07 -3.01
N HIS A 43 1.61 -10.43 -1.93
CA HIS A 43 0.94 -11.12 -0.81
C HIS A 43 -0.56 -11.31 -1.01
N PHE A 44 -1.20 -10.52 -1.87
CA PHE A 44 -2.63 -10.56 -2.15
C PHE A 44 -2.89 -10.52 -3.66
N PRO A 45 -2.50 -11.56 -4.43
CA PRO A 45 -2.52 -11.55 -5.89
C PRO A 45 -3.92 -11.37 -6.51
N GLU A 46 -4.98 -11.66 -5.75
CA GLU A 46 -6.38 -11.52 -6.17
C GLU A 46 -6.92 -10.08 -5.94
N LYS A 47 -6.18 -9.22 -5.24
CA LYS A 47 -6.56 -7.82 -4.98
C LYS A 47 -6.08 -6.90 -6.10
N ARG A 48 -6.72 -5.73 -6.21
CA ARG A 48 -6.46 -4.70 -7.23
C ARG A 48 -5.97 -3.39 -6.65
#